data_AF-A0AA51Q7P6-F1
#
_entry.id   AF-A0AA51Q7P6-F1
#
_cell.length_a   1.000
_cell.length_b   1.000
_cell.length_c   1.000
_cell.angle_alpha   90.00
_cell.angle_beta   90.00
_cell.angle_gamma   90.00
#
_symmetry.space_group_name_H-M   'P 1'
#
loop_
_entity.id
_entity.type
_entity.pdbx_description
1 polymer ?
#
loop_
_entity_poly.entity_id
_entity_poly.type
_entity_poly.pdbx_seq_one_letter_code
_entity_poly.pdbx_strand_id
1 'polypeptide(L)'
;MLQNQREIILVDDELTTGKTALNIIRSIQAQFPRSEYSVVTILDWRSDEDREGFIQAQKELEIKINVVSLISGEVNVKKVKELDENYHLEQEQKPVKPRVEYLKLPPFFTELNESTQSLDGRINHTPFIKETGRFAIEDRSKAEIDIKTRKAADYLLGKRNGTRTLCIGTGEFMYIPMKIASEMGPGIFYQSTTRSPIYIKNEPGYGARFGLSFPNPEDSEVRQFVYNIEPGYYDELFVFFEREPSPAELGHY
;
A
#
# COMPACT_ATOMS: atom_id res chain seq x y z
N MET A 1 -19.03 16.45 9.89
CA MET A 1 -17.92 17.15 9.19
C MET A 1 -18.34 17.69 7.82
N LEU A 2 -19.07 16.93 7.00
CA LEU A 2 -19.49 17.33 5.65
C LEU A 2 -20.83 18.10 5.55
N GLN A 3 -21.48 18.44 6.67
CA GLN A 3 -22.76 19.14 6.67
C GLN A 3 -22.56 20.65 6.84
N ASN A 4 -21.91 21.27 5.88
CA ASN A 4 -21.74 22.72 5.76
C ASN A 4 -21.60 23.10 4.28
N GLN A 5 -21.53 24.38 3.96
CA GLN A 5 -21.41 24.89 2.58
C GLN A 5 -19.98 25.32 2.21
N ARG A 6 -18.97 24.87 2.96
CA ARG A 6 -17.58 25.22 2.67
C ARG A 6 -17.10 24.47 1.44
N GLU A 7 -16.21 25.13 0.70
CA GLU A 7 -15.44 24.53 -0.38
C GLU A 7 -14.83 23.19 0.04
N ILE A 8 -14.81 22.25 -0.91
CA ILE A 8 -14.14 20.96 -0.74
C ILE A 8 -12.85 20.97 -1.55
N ILE A 9 -11.74 20.70 -0.86
CA ILE A 9 -10.42 20.61 -1.44
C ILE A 9 -10.05 19.14 -1.55
N LEU A 10 -9.94 18.64 -2.78
CA LEU A 10 -9.40 17.34 -3.10
C LEU A 10 -7.89 17.49 -3.31
N VAL A 11 -7.10 16.63 -2.66
CA VAL A 11 -5.64 16.66 -2.75
C VAL A 11 -5.17 15.31 -3.25
N ASP A 12 -4.37 15.32 -4.31
CA ASP A 12 -3.78 14.11 -4.91
C ASP A 12 -2.32 14.38 -5.33
N ASP A 13 -1.50 13.35 -5.48
CA ASP A 13 -0.10 13.53 -5.91
C ASP A 13 0.01 13.96 -7.38
N GLU A 14 -0.78 13.34 -8.26
CA GLU A 14 -0.85 13.68 -9.67
C GLU A 14 -2.29 13.77 -10.22
N LEU A 15 -2.45 14.57 -11.27
CA LEU A 15 -3.69 14.70 -12.03
C LEU A 15 -3.42 14.34 -13.50
N THR A 16 -3.83 13.13 -13.89
CA THR A 16 -3.72 12.62 -15.27
C THR A 16 -5.01 12.90 -16.05
N THR A 17 -5.90 11.92 -16.24
CA THR A 17 -7.20 12.17 -16.91
C THR A 17 -8.19 12.95 -16.03
N GLY A 18 -7.93 13.03 -14.72
CA GLY A 18 -8.80 13.65 -13.72
C GLY A 18 -10.19 13.01 -13.54
N LYS A 19 -10.44 11.84 -14.15
CA LYS A 19 -11.70 11.09 -13.99
C LYS A 19 -12.02 10.79 -12.52
N THR A 20 -11.01 10.39 -11.73
CA THR A 20 -11.17 10.12 -10.29
C THR A 20 -11.70 11.35 -9.55
N ALA A 21 -11.04 12.50 -9.72
CA ALA A 21 -11.46 13.75 -9.10
C ALA A 21 -12.89 14.16 -9.51
N LEU A 22 -13.21 14.09 -10.81
CA LEU A 22 -14.56 14.41 -11.31
C LEU A 22 -15.63 13.46 -10.77
N ASN A 23 -15.34 12.17 -10.65
CA ASN A 23 -16.26 11.19 -10.08
C ASN A 23 -16.52 11.49 -8.59
N ILE A 24 -15.48 11.81 -7.82
CA ILE A 24 -15.61 12.23 -6.42
C ILE A 24 -16.45 13.50 -6.31
N ILE A 25 -16.18 14.52 -7.13
CA ILE A 25 -16.96 15.77 -7.15
C ILE A 25 -18.43 15.48 -7.42
N ARG A 26 -18.76 14.67 -8.44
CA ARG A 26 -20.14 14.30 -8.78
C ARG A 26 -20.81 13.52 -7.64
N SER A 27 -20.11 12.55 -7.03
CA SER A 27 -20.65 11.78 -5.91
C SER A 27 -20.92 12.65 -4.68
N ILE A 28 -20.03 13.59 -4.37
CA ILE A 28 -20.26 14.55 -3.30
C ILE A 28 -21.41 15.48 -3.66
N GLN A 29 -21.46 16.02 -4.88
CA GLN A 29 -22.55 16.88 -5.32
C GLN A 29 -23.92 16.22 -5.13
N ALA A 30 -24.04 14.94 -5.49
CA ALA A 30 -25.31 14.21 -5.38
C ALA A 30 -25.85 14.09 -3.93
N GLN A 31 -25.00 14.16 -2.91
CA GLN A 31 -25.40 13.96 -1.50
C GLN A 31 -25.21 15.20 -0.63
N PHE A 32 -24.17 15.97 -0.89
CA PHE A 32 -23.74 17.15 -0.14
C PHE A 32 -23.32 18.27 -1.11
N PRO A 33 -24.28 18.95 -1.78
CA PRO A 33 -23.99 19.97 -2.77
C PRO A 33 -23.04 21.06 -2.29
N ARG A 34 -22.18 21.54 -3.19
CA ARG A 34 -21.24 22.66 -2.97
C ARG A 34 -21.19 23.57 -4.19
N SER A 35 -21.05 24.86 -3.94
CA SER A 35 -20.83 25.84 -5.00
C SER A 35 -19.40 25.81 -5.55
N GLU A 36 -18.43 25.31 -4.77
CA GLU A 36 -17.00 25.37 -5.13
C GLU A 36 -16.24 24.11 -4.69
N TYR A 37 -15.38 23.65 -5.59
CA TYR A 37 -14.41 22.58 -5.39
C TYR A 37 -13.03 23.04 -5.86
N SER A 38 -11.99 22.60 -5.16
CA SER A 38 -10.60 22.74 -5.61
C SER A 38 -9.95 21.37 -5.72
N VAL A 39 -9.23 21.14 -6.82
CA VAL A 39 -8.33 19.99 -6.97
C VAL A 39 -6.91 20.51 -6.88
N VAL A 40 -6.18 20.10 -5.84
CA VAL A 40 -4.81 20.50 -5.56
C VAL A 40 -3.90 19.31 -5.83
N THR A 41 -2.89 19.49 -6.67
CA THR A 41 -1.97 18.41 -7.03
C THR A 41 -0.51 18.87 -7.08
N ILE A 42 0.43 17.94 -6.95
CA ILE A 42 1.84 18.24 -7.21
C ILE A 42 2.07 18.33 -8.72
N LEU A 43 1.49 17.39 -9.49
CA LEU A 43 1.73 17.25 -10.93
C LEU A 43 0.42 17.28 -11.73
N ASP A 44 0.30 18.15 -12.73
CA ASP A 44 -0.83 18.18 -13.67
C ASP A 44 -0.38 17.80 -15.08
N TRP A 45 -0.78 16.61 -15.51
CA TRP A 45 -0.46 16.01 -16.81
C TRP A 45 -1.69 15.89 -17.73
N ARG A 46 -2.78 16.61 -17.42
CA ARG A 46 -4.00 16.59 -18.25
C ARG A 46 -3.70 17.01 -19.67
N SER A 47 -4.32 16.31 -20.63
CA SER A 47 -4.43 16.81 -21.99
C SER A 47 -5.42 17.97 -22.07
N ASP A 48 -5.49 18.64 -23.21
CA ASP A 48 -6.50 19.68 -23.44
C ASP A 48 -7.93 19.11 -23.42
N GLU A 49 -8.13 17.89 -23.90
CA GLU A 49 -9.41 17.19 -23.79
C GLU A 49 -9.81 16.92 -22.33
N ASP A 50 -8.86 16.50 -21.49
CA ASP A 50 -9.11 16.28 -20.06
C ASP A 50 -9.43 17.59 -19.33
N ARG A 51 -8.80 18.71 -19.72
CA ARG A 51 -9.12 20.05 -19.19
C ARG A 51 -10.54 20.49 -19.60
N GLU A 52 -10.94 20.26 -20.85
CA GLU A 52 -12.31 20.55 -21.29
C GLU A 52 -13.34 19.70 -20.53
N GLY A 53 -12.99 18.47 -20.14
CA GLY A 53 -13.82 17.64 -19.26
C GLY A 53 -14.17 18.32 -17.92
N PHE A 54 -13.24 19.07 -17.33
CA PHE A 54 -13.49 19.85 -16.11
C PHE A 54 -14.40 21.06 -16.38
N ILE A 55 -14.18 21.77 -17.50
CA ILE A 55 -15.01 22.90 -17.91
C ILE A 55 -16.46 22.43 -18.15
N GLN A 56 -16.62 21.29 -18.80
CA GLN A 56 -17.93 20.70 -19.05
C GLN A 56 -18.63 20.28 -17.76
N ALA A 57 -17.91 19.62 -16.84
CA ALA A 57 -18.46 19.26 -15.53
C ALA A 57 -18.87 20.50 -14.71
N GLN A 58 -18.09 21.59 -14.79
CA GLN A 58 -18.40 22.86 -14.14
C GLN A 58 -19.73 23.43 -14.64
N LYS A 59 -19.95 23.43 -15.97
CA LYS A 59 -21.21 23.89 -16.59
C LYS A 59 -22.37 22.96 -16.26
N GLU A 60 -22.17 21.65 -16.35
CA GLU A 60 -23.19 20.62 -16.08
C GLU A 60 -23.73 20.71 -14.65
N LEU A 61 -22.84 20.93 -13.68
CA LEU A 61 -23.18 20.92 -12.26
C LEU A 61 -23.49 22.32 -11.70
N GLU A 62 -23.31 23.38 -12.50
CA GLU A 62 -23.45 24.78 -12.08
C GLU A 62 -22.61 25.13 -10.84
N ILE A 63 -21.40 24.60 -10.77
CA ILE A 63 -20.43 24.83 -9.70
C ILE A 63 -19.21 25.58 -10.20
N LYS A 64 -18.26 25.88 -9.31
CA LYS A 64 -16.91 26.29 -9.65
C LYS A 64 -15.93 25.16 -9.34
N ILE A 65 -15.02 24.86 -10.27
CA ILE A 65 -13.93 23.89 -10.07
C ILE A 65 -12.60 24.59 -10.33
N ASN A 66 -11.82 24.81 -9.27
CA ASN A 66 -10.46 25.30 -9.39
C ASN A 66 -9.50 24.11 -9.50
N VAL A 67 -8.46 24.23 -10.33
CA VAL A 67 -7.34 23.29 -10.33
C VAL A 67 -6.06 24.04 -10.06
N VAL A 68 -5.31 23.59 -9.05
CA VAL A 68 -4.06 24.19 -8.61
C VAL A 68 -2.99 23.11 -8.62
N SER A 69 -1.92 23.33 -9.37
CA SER A 69 -0.78 22.42 -9.44
C SER A 69 0.54 23.13 -9.17
N LEU A 70 1.51 22.41 -8.60
CA LEU A 70 2.88 22.92 -8.45
C LEU A 70 3.64 22.87 -9.77
N ILE A 71 3.47 21.78 -10.54
CA ILE A 71 4.08 21.58 -11.85
C ILE A 71 2.98 21.12 -12.81
N SER A 72 2.96 21.68 -14.01
CA SER A 72 2.05 21.28 -15.07
C SER A 72 2.79 21.10 -16.40
N GLY A 73 2.37 20.12 -17.20
CA GLY A 73 2.91 19.93 -18.53
C GLY A 73 2.18 18.83 -19.30
N GLU A 74 2.82 18.37 -20.37
CA GLU A 74 2.34 17.25 -21.18
C GLU A 74 3.35 16.12 -21.13
N VAL A 75 2.85 14.89 -21.01
CA VAL A 75 3.68 13.68 -21.01
C VAL A 75 3.34 12.86 -22.24
N ASN A 76 4.32 12.67 -23.12
CA ASN A 76 4.19 11.79 -24.27
C ASN A 76 4.89 10.45 -23.99
N VAL A 77 4.10 9.40 -23.75
CA VAL A 77 4.62 8.07 -23.43
C VAL A 77 4.81 7.26 -24.71
N LYS A 78 6.06 6.99 -25.07
CA LYS A 78 6.39 6.00 -26.10
C LYS A 78 6.46 4.63 -25.45
N LYS A 79 5.45 3.78 -25.69
CA LYS A 79 5.43 2.40 -25.19
C LYS A 79 6.57 1.60 -25.83
N VAL A 80 7.58 1.24 -25.04
CA VAL A 80 8.75 0.48 -25.51
C VAL A 80 8.55 -1.02 -25.34
N LYS A 81 7.98 -1.46 -24.19
CA LYS A 81 7.73 -2.86 -23.88
C LYS A 81 6.61 -2.96 -22.83
N GLU A 82 5.82 -4.03 -22.87
CA GLU A 82 4.95 -4.39 -21.74
C GLU A 82 5.79 -5.00 -20.61
N LEU A 83 5.39 -4.70 -19.38
CA LEU A 83 6.02 -5.30 -18.20
C LEU A 83 5.61 -6.77 -18.11
N ASP A 84 6.61 -7.63 -17.90
CA ASP A 84 6.35 -9.01 -17.53
C ASP A 84 6.14 -9.06 -16.01
N GLU A 85 4.97 -9.55 -15.59
CA GLU A 85 4.60 -9.68 -14.17
C GLU A 85 5.29 -10.87 -13.50
N ASN A 86 5.91 -11.77 -14.28
CA ASN A 86 6.74 -12.88 -13.82
C ASN A 86 8.22 -12.50 -13.80
N TYR A 87 8.55 -11.45 -13.07
CA TYR A 87 9.93 -11.01 -12.94
C TYR A 87 10.65 -11.73 -11.79
N HIS A 88 11.55 -12.63 -12.16
CA HIS A 88 12.60 -13.13 -11.31
C HIS A 88 13.93 -12.66 -11.92
N LEU A 89 14.74 -11.89 -11.18
CA LEU A 89 16.15 -11.81 -11.53
C LEU A 89 16.73 -13.22 -11.38
N GLU A 90 17.01 -13.88 -12.49
CA GLU A 90 17.89 -15.05 -12.49
C GLU A 90 19.22 -14.60 -11.90
N GLN A 91 19.48 -14.95 -10.64
CA GLN A 91 20.79 -14.83 -10.04
C GLN A 91 21.28 -16.21 -9.67
N GLU A 92 22.51 -16.53 -10.09
CA GLU A 92 23.26 -17.75 -9.80
C GLU A 92 23.68 -17.85 -8.32
N GLN A 93 22.83 -17.44 -7.37
CA GLN A 93 23.10 -17.67 -5.96
C GLN A 93 22.67 -19.09 -5.59
N LYS A 94 23.60 -19.86 -5.02
CA LYS A 94 23.27 -21.17 -4.45
C LYS A 94 22.16 -20.97 -3.41
N PRO A 95 21.04 -21.71 -3.51
CA PRO A 95 19.94 -21.55 -2.57
C PRO A 95 20.44 -21.87 -1.15
N VAL A 96 20.54 -20.84 -0.32
CA VAL A 96 20.66 -21.03 1.13
C VAL A 96 19.26 -21.34 1.61
N LYS A 97 19.06 -22.51 2.21
CA LYS A 97 17.76 -22.86 2.80
C LYS A 97 17.56 -21.99 4.05
N PRO A 98 16.60 -21.05 4.06
CA PRO A 98 16.38 -20.23 5.24
C PRO A 98 15.80 -21.07 6.38
N ARG A 99 16.08 -20.67 7.62
CA ARG A 99 15.30 -21.14 8.77
C ARG A 99 14.05 -20.28 8.85
N VAL A 100 12.88 -20.89 8.72
CA VAL A 100 11.58 -20.22 8.84
C VAL A 100 10.97 -20.56 10.19
N GLU A 101 10.51 -19.55 10.92
CA GLU A 101 9.81 -19.69 12.20
C GLU A 101 8.48 -18.91 12.13
N TYR A 102 7.39 -19.54 12.57
CA TYR A 102 6.07 -18.92 12.58
C TYR A 102 5.78 -18.33 13.96
N LEU A 103 5.59 -17.01 14.00
CA LEU A 103 5.38 -16.25 15.23
C LEU A 103 3.93 -15.75 15.30
N LYS A 104 3.23 -16.08 16.38
CA LYS A 104 1.84 -15.65 16.59
C LYS A 104 1.81 -14.34 17.37
N LEU A 105 1.44 -13.26 16.69
CA LEU A 105 1.14 -11.95 17.29
C LEU A 105 -0.30 -11.73 17.78
N PRO A 106 -1.35 -12.49 17.35
CA PRO A 106 -2.72 -12.28 17.84
C PRO A 106 -2.89 -12.16 19.36
N PRO A 107 -2.10 -12.82 20.24
CA PRO A 107 -2.21 -12.61 21.69
C PRO A 107 -2.03 -11.16 22.16
N PHE A 108 -1.41 -10.29 21.35
CA PHE A 108 -1.25 -8.87 21.66
C PHE A 108 -2.36 -7.97 21.09
N PHE A 109 -3.16 -8.50 20.18
CA PHE A 109 -4.14 -7.73 19.39
C PHE A 109 -5.55 -8.26 19.58
N THR A 110 -6.53 -7.55 19.04
CA THR A 110 -7.93 -7.95 19.14
C THR A 110 -8.38 -8.58 17.83
N GLU A 111 -8.87 -9.82 17.88
CA GLU A 111 -9.44 -10.50 16.72
C GLU A 111 -10.79 -9.88 16.32
N LEU A 112 -11.00 -9.80 15.01
CA LEU A 112 -12.24 -9.35 14.40
C LEU A 112 -12.70 -10.38 13.36
N ASN A 113 -13.85 -10.99 13.60
CA ASN A 113 -14.41 -12.07 12.78
C ASN A 113 -15.14 -11.51 11.55
N GLU A 114 -14.37 -11.04 10.57
CA GLU A 114 -14.88 -10.62 9.26
C GLU A 114 -14.33 -11.55 8.18
N SER A 115 -15.19 -11.97 7.25
CA SER A 115 -14.81 -12.85 6.14
C SER A 115 -14.50 -12.07 4.87
N THR A 116 -13.58 -12.58 4.05
CA THR A 116 -13.33 -12.06 2.70
C THR A 116 -13.50 -13.15 1.65
N GLN A 117 -13.89 -12.75 0.44
CA GLN A 117 -13.89 -13.62 -0.73
C GLN A 117 -12.70 -13.26 -1.63
N SER A 118 -11.86 -14.24 -1.98
CA SER A 118 -10.80 -14.10 -2.99
C SER A 118 -11.38 -14.07 -4.40
N LEU A 119 -10.57 -13.70 -5.39
CA LEU A 119 -10.98 -13.64 -6.80
C LEU A 119 -11.44 -14.99 -7.36
N ASP A 120 -10.87 -16.09 -6.88
CA ASP A 120 -11.28 -17.46 -7.22
C ASP A 120 -12.55 -17.94 -6.50
N GLY A 121 -13.16 -17.06 -5.70
CA GLY A 121 -14.44 -17.29 -5.02
C GLY A 121 -14.33 -17.97 -3.66
N ARG A 122 -13.13 -18.32 -3.17
CA ARG A 122 -12.96 -18.91 -1.84
C ARG A 122 -13.28 -17.90 -0.74
N ILE A 123 -13.95 -18.36 0.31
CA ILE A 123 -14.25 -17.54 1.48
C ILE A 123 -13.23 -17.83 2.58
N ASN A 124 -12.50 -16.81 3.00
CA ASN A 124 -11.57 -16.87 4.12
C ASN A 124 -12.25 -16.36 5.40
N HIS A 125 -12.38 -17.24 6.40
CA HIS A 125 -12.97 -16.96 7.70
C HIS A 125 -11.92 -16.67 8.80
N THR A 126 -10.64 -16.62 8.44
CA THR A 126 -9.58 -16.31 9.39
C THR A 126 -9.78 -14.89 9.93
N PRO A 127 -9.80 -14.69 11.27
CA PRO A 127 -10.05 -13.38 11.85
C PRO A 127 -9.00 -12.35 11.43
N PHE A 128 -9.44 -11.11 11.24
CA PHE A 128 -8.57 -9.95 11.12
C PHE A 128 -8.04 -9.49 12.47
N ILE A 129 -6.98 -8.70 12.43
CA ILE A 129 -6.58 -7.87 13.56
C ILE A 129 -7.36 -6.55 13.50
N LYS A 130 -8.12 -6.22 14.55
CA LYS A 130 -8.94 -5.01 14.63
C LYS A 130 -8.10 -3.73 14.47
N GLU A 131 -6.90 -3.73 15.03
CA GLU A 131 -6.00 -2.56 15.08
C GLU A 131 -5.31 -2.24 13.75
N THR A 132 -5.54 -2.99 12.67
CA THR A 132 -4.83 -2.79 11.38
C THR A 132 -5.16 -1.47 10.70
N GLY A 133 -6.27 -0.84 11.10
CA GLY A 133 -6.81 0.37 10.49
C GLY A 133 -7.73 0.10 9.30
N ARG A 134 -7.83 -1.15 8.84
CA ARG A 134 -8.79 -1.58 7.80
C ARG A 134 -10.23 -1.21 8.14
N PHE A 135 -10.59 -1.27 9.42
CA PHE A 135 -11.94 -1.01 9.93
C PHE A 135 -12.06 0.36 10.60
N ALA A 136 -11.19 1.30 10.20
CA ALA A 136 -10.98 2.60 10.82
C ALA A 136 -10.39 2.55 12.24
N ILE A 137 -9.72 3.64 12.63
CA ILE A 137 -9.13 3.81 13.95
C ILE A 137 -9.79 5.01 14.60
N GLU A 138 -10.34 4.80 15.78
CA GLU A 138 -10.85 5.88 16.62
C GLU A 138 -9.70 6.51 17.41
N ASP A 139 -9.76 7.83 17.60
CA ASP A 139 -8.69 8.58 18.28
C ASP A 139 -8.40 8.04 19.70
N ARG A 140 -9.46 7.68 20.44
CA ARG A 140 -9.37 7.07 21.78
C ARG A 140 -8.62 5.74 21.82
N SER A 141 -8.52 5.03 20.70
CA SER A 141 -7.86 3.71 20.63
C SER A 141 -6.36 3.80 20.34
N LYS A 142 -5.83 4.98 19.97
CA LYS A 142 -4.41 5.14 19.58
C LYS A 142 -3.45 4.72 20.70
N ALA A 143 -3.69 5.19 21.94
CA ALA A 143 -2.84 4.85 23.08
C ALA A 143 -2.84 3.33 23.38
N GLU A 144 -3.97 2.66 23.17
CA GLU A 144 -4.04 1.20 23.33
C GLU A 144 -3.25 0.48 22.22
N ILE A 145 -3.38 0.93 20.98
CA ILE A 145 -2.59 0.42 19.84
C ILE A 145 -1.10 0.62 20.10
N ASP A 146 -0.69 1.75 20.68
CA ASP A 146 0.71 2.00 21.07
C ASP A 146 1.23 0.97 22.07
N ILE A 147 0.45 0.67 23.10
CA ILE A 147 0.81 -0.33 24.11
C ILE A 147 0.88 -1.73 23.49
N LYS A 148 -0.10 -2.11 22.66
CA LYS A 148 -0.15 -3.42 21.98
C LYS A 148 1.04 -3.61 21.03
N THR A 149 1.34 -2.58 20.22
CA THR A 149 2.47 -2.62 19.28
C THR A 149 3.82 -2.68 19.98
N ARG A 150 4.01 -1.96 21.10
CA ARG A 150 5.24 -2.07 21.90
C ARG A 150 5.43 -3.47 22.49
N LYS A 151 4.37 -4.09 23.04
CA LYS A 151 4.44 -5.47 23.54
C LYS A 151 4.80 -6.48 22.45
N ALA A 152 4.22 -6.32 21.26
CA ALA A 152 4.56 -7.15 20.10
C ALA A 152 6.02 -6.92 19.66
N ALA A 153 6.50 -5.68 19.67
CA ALA A 153 7.90 -5.34 19.37
C ALA A 153 8.87 -5.97 20.37
N ASP A 154 8.59 -5.88 21.68
CA ASP A 154 9.41 -6.52 22.74
C ASP A 154 9.50 -8.04 22.54
N TYR A 155 8.38 -8.66 22.17
CA TYR A 155 8.33 -10.09 21.86
C TYR A 155 9.20 -10.44 20.64
N LEU A 156 9.08 -9.70 19.53
CA LEU A 156 9.88 -9.94 18.33
C LEU A 156 11.37 -9.62 18.55
N LEU A 157 11.69 -8.61 19.36
CA LEU A 157 13.06 -8.32 19.78
C LEU A 157 13.71 -9.51 20.49
N GLY A 158 12.95 -10.20 21.35
CA GLY A 158 13.42 -11.43 21.99
C GLY A 158 13.61 -12.62 21.04
N LYS A 159 13.15 -12.50 19.79
CA LYS A 159 13.29 -13.51 18.73
C LYS A 159 14.32 -13.14 17.66
N ARG A 160 14.68 -11.86 17.58
CA ARG A 160 15.61 -11.29 16.61
C ARG A 160 17.03 -11.84 16.84
N ASN A 161 17.64 -12.35 15.79
CA ASN A 161 19.05 -12.77 15.77
C ASN A 161 19.90 -11.94 14.81
N GLY A 162 19.27 -11.19 13.90
CA GLY A 162 19.94 -10.40 12.88
C GLY A 162 20.41 -9.03 13.36
N THR A 163 21.49 -8.53 12.77
CA THR A 163 21.97 -7.16 12.99
C THR A 163 21.36 -6.16 12.02
N ARG A 164 20.96 -6.63 10.83
CA ARG A 164 20.29 -5.85 9.80
C ARG A 164 19.02 -6.57 9.38
N THR A 165 17.96 -6.32 10.15
CA THR A 165 16.68 -7.02 10.00
C THR A 165 15.70 -6.19 9.20
N LEU A 166 15.03 -6.79 8.23
CA LEU A 166 13.96 -6.16 7.46
C LEU A 166 12.58 -6.64 7.94
N CYS A 167 11.73 -5.70 8.35
CA CYS A 167 10.32 -5.93 8.60
C CYS A 167 9.52 -5.63 7.32
N ILE A 168 8.71 -6.59 6.87
CA ILE A 168 7.90 -6.50 5.64
C ILE A 168 6.42 -6.64 5.98
N GLY A 169 5.63 -5.59 5.76
CA GLY A 169 4.17 -5.70 5.73
C GLY A 169 3.67 -6.18 4.38
N THR A 170 2.64 -7.03 4.33
CA THR A 170 2.09 -7.51 3.04
C THR A 170 0.96 -6.62 2.54
N GLY A 171 1.08 -6.12 1.31
CA GLY A 171 0.10 -5.27 0.65
C GLY A 171 -0.23 -4.04 1.48
N GLU A 172 -1.52 -3.83 1.75
CA GLU A 172 -2.00 -2.69 2.53
C GLU A 172 -1.81 -2.87 4.05
N PHE A 173 -1.34 -4.03 4.52
CA PHE A 173 -1.07 -4.28 5.95
C PHE A 173 0.25 -3.64 6.37
N MET A 174 0.27 -2.30 6.36
CA MET A 174 1.48 -1.51 6.59
C MET A 174 1.57 -0.91 7.98
N TYR A 175 0.44 -0.41 8.48
CA TYR A 175 0.40 0.43 9.69
C TYR A 175 0.98 -0.27 10.93
N ILE A 176 0.46 -1.44 11.28
CA ILE A 176 0.91 -2.18 12.47
C ILE A 176 2.35 -2.69 12.32
N PRO A 177 2.75 -3.33 11.19
CA PRO A 177 4.14 -3.75 10.99
C PRO A 177 5.14 -2.59 11.06
N MET A 178 4.84 -1.44 10.44
CA MET A 178 5.68 -0.24 10.51
C MET A 178 5.84 0.24 11.94
N LYS A 179 4.74 0.24 12.70
CA LYS A 179 4.74 0.69 14.08
C LYS A 179 5.52 -0.25 15.01
N ILE A 180 5.37 -1.57 14.82
CA ILE A 180 6.18 -2.57 15.52
C ILE A 180 7.66 -2.36 15.19
N ALA A 181 8.02 -2.27 13.91
CA ALA A 181 9.39 -2.07 13.45
C ALA A 181 10.04 -0.81 14.08
N SER A 182 9.29 0.29 14.21
CA SER A 182 9.79 1.52 14.85
C SER A 182 10.13 1.39 16.34
N GLU A 183 9.54 0.41 17.04
CA GLU A 183 9.77 0.16 18.47
C GLU A 183 10.84 -0.93 18.69
N MET A 184 11.33 -1.59 17.63
CA MET A 184 12.32 -2.67 17.70
C MET A 184 13.79 -2.18 17.71
N GLY A 185 14.02 -0.87 17.86
CA GLY A 185 15.35 -0.31 18.05
C GLY A 185 16.25 -0.32 16.80
N PRO A 186 17.58 -0.20 16.98
CA PRO A 186 18.52 0.02 15.87
C PRO A 186 18.70 -1.21 14.98
N GLY A 187 19.06 -0.99 13.71
CA GLY A 187 19.28 -2.04 12.72
C GLY A 187 18.01 -2.69 12.17
N ILE A 188 16.85 -2.09 12.45
CA ILE A 188 15.55 -2.47 11.87
C ILE A 188 15.26 -1.56 10.68
N PHE A 189 14.83 -2.17 9.59
CA PHE A 189 14.37 -1.51 8.38
C PHE A 189 12.93 -1.93 8.13
N TYR A 190 12.18 -1.09 7.42
CA TYR A 190 10.78 -1.38 7.11
C TYR A 190 10.49 -1.19 5.62
N GLN A 191 9.70 -2.11 5.06
CA GLN A 191 9.16 -2.05 3.72
C GLN A 191 7.78 -2.73 3.69
N SER A 192 7.03 -2.55 2.60
CA SER A 192 5.86 -3.37 2.30
C SER A 192 5.94 -3.96 0.89
N THR A 193 5.18 -5.04 0.70
CA THR A 193 4.91 -5.58 -0.64
C THR A 193 3.85 -4.71 -1.33
N THR A 194 3.84 -4.66 -2.66
CA THR A 194 2.86 -3.90 -3.45
C THR A 194 2.24 -4.76 -4.54
N ARG A 195 1.06 -4.36 -5.02
CA ARG A 195 0.42 -4.95 -6.20
C ARG A 195 0.84 -4.27 -7.50
N SER A 196 1.51 -3.13 -7.43
CA SER A 196 1.87 -2.33 -8.61
C SER A 196 3.17 -2.82 -9.22
N PRO A 197 3.15 -3.39 -10.45
CA PRO A 197 4.36 -3.73 -11.15
C PRO A 197 5.08 -2.45 -11.60
N ILE A 198 6.37 -2.34 -11.29
CA ILE A 198 7.25 -1.30 -11.86
C ILE A 198 8.37 -1.94 -12.67
N TYR A 199 8.89 -1.20 -13.65
CA TYR A 199 10.05 -1.63 -14.43
C TYR A 199 11.29 -1.73 -13.53
N ILE A 200 11.99 -2.86 -13.59
CA ILE A 200 13.23 -3.07 -12.85
C ILE A 200 14.40 -3.04 -13.84
N LYS A 201 15.44 -2.28 -13.49
CA LYS A 201 16.68 -2.24 -14.23
C LYS A 201 17.85 -2.08 -13.28
N ASN A 202 18.73 -3.09 -13.22
CA ASN A 202 19.93 -3.02 -12.39
C ASN A 202 21.01 -2.15 -13.04
N GLU A 203 20.75 -0.85 -13.13
CA GLU A 203 21.70 0.16 -13.59
C GLU A 203 21.97 1.18 -12.49
N PRO A 204 23.23 1.65 -12.32
CA PRO A 204 23.54 2.73 -11.39
C PRO A 204 22.66 3.97 -11.65
N GLY A 205 22.04 4.50 -10.60
CA GLY A 205 21.16 5.67 -10.69
C GLY A 205 19.70 5.37 -11.05
N TYR A 206 19.37 4.14 -11.45
CA TYR A 206 17.97 3.75 -11.65
C TYR A 206 17.28 3.46 -10.30
N GLY A 207 16.02 3.87 -10.17
CA GLY A 207 15.30 3.85 -8.88
C GLY A 207 14.88 2.46 -8.39
N ALA A 208 14.63 1.51 -9.30
CA ALA A 208 14.20 0.15 -8.98
C ALA A 208 15.16 -0.86 -9.61
N ARG A 209 16.19 -1.26 -8.85
CA ARG A 209 17.30 -2.08 -9.36
C ARG A 209 17.12 -3.57 -9.12
N PHE A 210 16.44 -3.92 -8.04
CA PHE A 210 16.12 -5.28 -7.67
C PHE A 210 14.62 -5.41 -7.50
N GLY A 211 14.08 -6.58 -7.81
CA GLY A 211 12.72 -6.90 -7.40
C GLY A 211 12.37 -8.36 -7.63
N LEU A 212 11.35 -8.77 -6.91
CA LEU A 212 10.84 -10.12 -6.88
C LEU A 212 9.31 -10.06 -6.90
N SER A 213 8.71 -10.88 -7.75
CA SER A 213 7.26 -11.12 -7.76
C SER A 213 6.93 -12.48 -7.15
N PHE A 214 5.82 -12.56 -6.43
CA PHE A 214 5.30 -13.79 -5.84
C PHE A 214 3.76 -13.72 -5.71
N PRO A 215 3.05 -14.86 -5.66
CA PRO A 215 1.60 -14.85 -5.43
C PRO A 215 1.29 -14.32 -4.02
N ASN A 216 0.21 -13.56 -3.83
CA ASN A 216 -0.31 -13.19 -2.51
C ASN A 216 -0.79 -14.47 -1.79
N PRO A 217 -0.41 -14.75 -0.53
CA PRO A 217 -0.81 -16.01 0.09
C PRO A 217 -2.32 -16.00 0.39
N GLU A 218 -2.94 -14.83 0.58
CA GLU A 218 -4.38 -14.74 0.81
C GLU A 218 -5.22 -14.88 -0.48
N ASP A 219 -4.60 -14.69 -1.65
CA ASP A 219 -5.27 -14.79 -2.97
C ASP A 219 -4.22 -15.02 -4.07
N SER A 220 -4.03 -16.26 -4.50
CA SER A 220 -2.95 -16.63 -5.44
C SER A 220 -3.05 -15.97 -6.82
N GLU A 221 -4.24 -15.50 -7.19
CA GLU A 221 -4.46 -14.76 -8.45
C GLU A 221 -3.92 -13.32 -8.37
N VAL A 222 -3.67 -12.82 -7.16
CA VAL A 222 -3.10 -11.49 -6.95
C VAL A 222 -1.59 -11.60 -6.81
N ARG A 223 -0.85 -10.93 -7.71
CA ARG A 223 0.61 -10.82 -7.60
C ARG A 223 1.01 -9.72 -6.62
N GLN A 224 2.04 -10.02 -5.85
CA GLN A 224 2.72 -9.10 -4.95
C GLN A 224 4.17 -8.96 -5.39
N PHE A 225 4.72 -7.77 -5.16
CA PHE A 225 6.08 -7.41 -5.54
C PHE A 225 6.81 -6.79 -4.34
N VAL A 226 8.10 -7.07 -4.25
CA VAL A 226 9.05 -6.33 -3.41
C VAL A 226 10.18 -5.79 -4.27
N TYR A 227 10.67 -4.61 -3.94
CA TYR A 227 11.68 -3.91 -4.74
C TYR A 227 12.87 -3.47 -3.88
N ASN A 228 14.04 -3.35 -4.49
CA ASN A 228 15.28 -2.85 -3.86
C ASN A 228 15.73 -3.60 -2.60
N ILE A 229 15.37 -4.88 -2.49
CA ILE A 229 15.98 -5.81 -1.53
C ILE A 229 17.17 -6.47 -2.23
N GLU A 230 18.37 -5.94 -1.99
CA GLU A 230 19.60 -6.50 -2.55
C GLU A 230 19.95 -7.83 -1.86
N PRO A 231 20.31 -8.88 -2.61
CA PRO A 231 20.70 -10.16 -2.03
C PRO A 231 21.86 -10.03 -1.04
N GLY A 232 21.70 -10.61 0.15
CA GLY A 232 22.70 -10.57 1.22
C GLY A 232 22.79 -9.23 1.98
N TYR A 233 21.94 -8.24 1.65
CA TYR A 233 21.93 -6.98 2.38
C TYR A 233 21.36 -7.14 3.79
N TYR A 234 20.25 -7.87 3.93
CA TYR A 234 19.61 -8.18 5.20
C TYR A 234 19.99 -9.59 5.67
N ASP A 235 20.23 -9.75 6.97
CA ASP A 235 20.59 -11.03 7.59
C ASP A 235 19.38 -11.73 8.23
N GLU A 236 18.25 -11.04 8.36
CA GLU A 236 17.01 -11.57 8.93
C GLU A 236 15.78 -10.81 8.37
N LEU A 237 14.66 -11.51 8.23
CA LEU A 237 13.39 -10.94 7.79
C LEU A 237 12.27 -11.29 8.76
N PHE A 238 11.43 -10.30 9.09
CA PHE A 238 10.11 -10.51 9.68
C PHE A 238 9.04 -10.16 8.63
N VAL A 239 8.30 -11.15 8.16
CA VAL A 239 7.18 -10.95 7.21
C VAL A 239 5.87 -10.99 7.97
N PHE A 240 5.09 -9.93 7.85
CA PHE A 240 3.85 -9.72 8.60
C PHE A 240 2.64 -9.90 7.70
N PHE A 241 1.76 -10.82 8.09
CA PHE A 241 0.47 -11.06 7.45
C PHE A 241 -0.65 -10.52 8.34
N GLU A 242 -1.68 -9.93 7.73
CA GLU A 242 -2.80 -9.33 8.47
C GLU A 242 -3.63 -10.39 9.22
N ARG A 243 -3.64 -11.61 8.67
CA ARG A 243 -4.33 -12.79 9.17
C ARG A 243 -3.38 -13.97 9.14
N GLU A 244 -3.71 -15.02 9.88
CA GLU A 244 -2.95 -16.28 9.84
C GLU A 244 -3.08 -16.92 8.44
N PRO A 245 -2.02 -16.95 7.62
CA PRO A 245 -2.08 -17.62 6.33
C PRO A 245 -2.09 -19.15 6.55
N SER A 246 -2.74 -19.89 5.67
CA SER A 246 -2.70 -21.34 5.75
C SER A 246 -1.31 -21.89 5.34
N PRO A 247 -0.86 -23.04 5.88
CA PRO A 247 0.42 -23.61 5.49
C PRO A 247 0.58 -23.88 3.99
N ALA A 248 -0.52 -24.12 3.28
CA ALA A 248 -0.52 -24.28 1.83
C ALA A 248 -0.24 -22.96 1.10
N GLU A 249 -0.71 -21.84 1.65
CA GLU A 249 -0.52 -20.49 1.09
C GLU A 249 0.92 -20.00 1.26
N LEU A 250 1.59 -20.43 2.34
CA LEU A 250 2.99 -20.10 2.64
C LEU A 250 4.01 -20.92 1.84
N GLY A 251 3.61 -22.00 1.16
CA GLY A 251 4.53 -22.88 0.41
C GLY A 251 5.27 -22.22 -0.76
N HIS A 252 4.92 -20.96 -1.07
CA HIS A 252 5.47 -20.16 -2.15
C HIS A 252 6.25 -18.91 -1.65
N TYR A 253 6.41 -18.73 -0.34
CA TYR A 253 7.07 -17.59 0.32
C TYR A 253 8.44 -17.93 0.91
#